data_AF-A0AAX3RZY9-F1
#
_entry.id   AF-A0AAX3RZY9-F1
#
_cell.length_a   1.000
_cell.length_b   1.000
_cell.length_c   1.000
_cell.angle_alpha   90.00
_cell.angle_beta   90.00
_cell.angle_gamma   90.00
#
_symmetry.space_group_name_H-M   'P 1'
#
loop_
_entity.id
_entity.type
_entity.pdbx_description
1 polymer ?
#
loop_
_entity_poly.entity_id
_entity_poly.type
_entity_poly.pdbx_seq_one_letter_code
_entity_poly.pdbx_strand_id
1 'polypeptide(L)' 'MQESYKVLVVDDDMRLRALLERYLTEQGFQVRSAANAEQMDRILTRESIHLILF' A
#
# COMPACT_ATOMS: atom_id res chain seq x y z
N MET A 1 16.79 -8.00 12.84
CA MET A 1 16.37 -7.42 11.54
C MET A 1 15.09 -6.68 11.82
N GLN A 2 15.00 -5.39 11.49
CA GLN A 2 13.79 -4.61 11.76
C GLN A 2 12.70 -5.12 10.82
N GLU A 3 11.62 -5.69 11.35
CA GLU A 3 10.47 -6.10 10.52
C GLU A 3 9.88 -4.85 9.86
N SER A 4 9.97 -4.80 8.52
CA SER A 4 9.40 -3.72 7.75
C SER A 4 7.96 -4.10 7.40
N TYR A 5 7.00 -3.42 8.03
CA TYR A 5 5.59 -3.66 7.80
C TYR A 5 5.19 -3.21 6.39
N LYS A 6 4.62 -4.16 5.64
CA LYS A 6 3.99 -3.94 4.34
C LYS A 6 2.56 -3.40 4.48
N VAL A 7 2.29 -2.26 3.86
CA VAL A 7 0.99 -1.58 3.83
C VAL A 7 0.50 -1.50 2.39
N LEU A 8 -0.79 -1.79 2.16
CA LEU A 8 -1.46 -1.60 0.87
C LEU A 8 -2.42 -0.40 0.97
N VAL A 9 -2.25 0.59 0.11
CA VAL A 9 -3.17 1.73 -0.03
C VAL A 9 -4.07 1.47 -1.23
N VAL A 10 -5.38 1.49 -1.04
CA VAL A 10 -6.38 1.28 -2.09
C VAL A 10 -7.24 2.53 -2.17
N ASP A 11 -7.11 3.30 -3.24
CA ASP A 11 -7.81 4.58 -3.40
C ASP A 11 -7.93 4.86 -4.89
N ASP A 12 -9.03 5.44 -5.38
CA ASP A 12 -9.21 5.77 -6.80
C ASP A 12 -8.58 7.14 -7.17
N ASP A 13 -8.44 8.07 -6.22
CA ASP A 13 -7.76 9.35 -6.39
C ASP A 13 -6.23 9.14 -6.40
N MET A 14 -5.63 9.42 -7.56
CA MET A 14 -4.18 9.30 -7.78
C MET A 14 -3.35 10.19 -6.85
N ARG A 15 -3.82 11.39 -6.51
CA ARG A 15 -3.07 12.35 -5.70
C ARG A 15 -3.06 11.93 -4.24
N LEU A 16 -4.19 11.48 -3.70
CA LEU A 16 -4.28 10.99 -2.34
C LEU A 16 -3.42 9.72 -2.15
N ARG A 17 -3.52 8.78 -3.09
CA ARG A 17 -2.70 7.57 -3.10
C ARG A 17 -1.20 7.88 -3.12
N ALA A 18 -0.76 8.81 -3.96
CA ALA A 18 0.65 9.23 -4.03
C ALA A 18 1.13 9.93 -2.75
N LEU A 19 0.27 10.75 -2.13
CA LEU A 19 0.58 11.41 -0.85
C LEU A 19 0.80 10.37 0.26
N LEU A 20 -0.12 9.41 0.40
CA LEU A 20 -0.03 8.35 1.40
C LEU A 20 1.17 7.45 1.16
N GLU A 21 1.44 7.07 -0.09
CA GLU A 21 2.59 6.26 -0.46
C GLU A 21 3.90 6.93 -0.07
N ARG A 22 4.07 8.22 -0.37
CA ARG A 22 5.24 9.00 0.04
C ARG A 22 5.35 9.10 1.56
N TYR A 23 4.28 9.50 2.24
CA TYR A 23 4.28 9.70 3.69
C TYR A 23 4.64 8.42 4.44
N LEU A 24 4.01 7.29 4.11
CA LEU A 24 4.26 6.01 4.77
C LEU A 24 5.65 5.45 4.44
N THR A 25 6.12 5.66 3.21
CA THR A 25 7.50 5.28 2.83
C THR A 25 8.53 6.09 3.62
N GLU A 26 8.32 7.40 3.81
CA GLU A 26 9.18 8.25 4.64
C GLU A 26 9.21 7.80 6.12
N GLN A 27 8.15 7.15 6.62
CA GLN A 27 8.11 6.55 7.96
C GLN A 27 8.76 5.15 8.04
N GLY A 28 9.25 4.60 6.91
CA GLY A 28 9.94 3.30 6.85
C GLY A 28 9.03 2.09 6.57
N PHE A 29 7.77 2.31 6.19
CA PHE A 29 6.88 1.24 5.75
C PHE A 29 7.17 0.83 4.31
N GLN A 30 6.94 -0.45 3.99
CA GLN A 30 6.91 -0.91 2.60
C GLN A 30 5.51 -0.70 2.04
N VAL A 31 5.36 0.25 1.13
CA VAL A 31 4.04 0.58 0.59
C VAL A 31 3.80 -0.08 -0.75
N ARG A 32 2.57 -0.55 -0.94
CA ARG A 32 1.99 -0.90 -2.24
C ARG A 32 0.74 -0.06 -2.44
N SER A 33 0.42 0.24 -3.69
CA SER A 33 -0.74 1.03 -4.04
C SER A 33 -1.58 0.33 -5.11
N ALA A 34 -2.90 0.44 -4.98
CA ALA A 34 -3.88 -0.07 -5.93
C ALA A 34 -4.93 1.01 -6.21
N ALA A 35 -5.32 1.16 -7.48
CA ALA A 35 -6.34 2.13 -7.89
C ALA A 35 -7.76 1.55 -7.86
N ASN A 36 -7.89 0.22 -7.68
CA ASN A 36 -9.16 -0.50 -7.71
C ASN A 36 -9.00 -1.90 -7.09
N ALA A 37 -10.14 -2.60 -6.95
CA ALA A 37 -10.20 -3.95 -6.37
C ALA A 37 -9.38 -4.98 -7.16
N GLU A 38 -9.38 -4.92 -8.51
CA GLU A 38 -8.62 -5.88 -9.32
C GLU A 38 -7.11 -5.78 -9.07
N GLN A 39 -6.58 -4.55 -8.97
CA GLN A 39 -5.18 -4.33 -8.64
C GLN A 39 -4.87 -4.77 -7.21
N MET A 40 -5.76 -4.48 -6.26
CA MET A 40 -5.64 -4.93 -4.87
C MET A 40 -5.54 -6.46 -4.80
N ASP A 41 -6.43 -7.18 -5.45
CA ASP A 41 -6.46 -8.65 -5.46
C ASP A 41 -5.16 -9.24 -6.04
N ARG A 42 -4.63 -8.64 -7.12
CA ARG A 42 -3.33 -9.05 -7.70
C ARG A 42 -2.16 -8.86 -6.74
N ILE A 43 -2.22 -7.87 -5.85
CA ILE A 43 -1.18 -7.64 -4.84
C ILE A 43 -1.33 -8.64 -3.70
N LEU A 44 -2.55 -8.84 -3.19
CA LEU A 44 -2.84 -9.76 -2.08
C LEU A 44 -2.52 -11.22 -2.41
N THR A 45 -2.61 -11.61 -3.68
CA THR A 45 -2.22 -12.96 -4.16
C THR A 45 -0.71 -13.17 -4.24
N ARG A 46 0.09 -12.10 -4.27
CA ARG A 46 1.55 -12.17 -4.46
C ARG A 46 2.34 -11.86 -3.19
N GLU A 47 1.77 -11.04 -2.30
CA GLU A 47 2.46 -10.51 -1.15
C GLU A 47 1.61 -10.60 0.11
N SER A 48 2.25 -10.94 1.24
CA SER A 48 1.63 -10.78 2.56
C SER A 48 1.59 -9.30 2.94
N ILE A 49 0.40 -8.78 3.16
CA ILE A 49 0.14 -7.40 3.58
C ILE A 49 -0.31 -7.40 5.04
N HIS A 50 0.20 -6.47 5.85
CA HIS A 50 -0.13 -6.39 7.28
C HIS A 50 -1.28 -5.43 7.57
N LEU A 51 -1.46 -4.42 6.72
CA LEU A 51 -2.49 -3.39 6.85
C LEU A 51 -2.96 -2.95 5.46
N ILE A 52 -4.27 -2.78 5.31
CA ILE A 52 -4.87 -2.17 4.12
C ILE A 52 -5.55 -0.87 4.55
N LEU A 53 -5.31 0.19 3.80
CA LEU A 53 -5.97 1.48 3.92
C LEU A 53 -6.88 1.68 2.70
N PHE A 54 -8.13 2.04 2.96
CA PHE A 54 -9.20 2.25 1.97
C PHE A 54 -9.82 3.63 2.13
#